data_AF-A0AB34FBH7-F1
#
_entry.id   AF-A0AB34FBH7-F1
#
_cell.length_a   1.000
_cell.length_b   1.000
_cell.length_c   1.000
_cell.angle_alpha   90.00
_cell.angle_beta   90.00
_cell.angle_gamma   90.00
#
_symmetry.space_group_name_H-M   'P 1'
#
loop_
_entity.id
_entity.type
_entity.pdbx_description
1 polymer ?
#
loop_
_entity_poly.entity_id
_entity_poly.type
_entity_poly.pdbx_seq_one_letter_code
_entity_poly.pdbx_strand_id
1 'polypeptide(L)'
;MKDFMLRWNRYNVFAQREAYTARSVCMYRICAAVSLLLSITVSVYLAVVGPDDLAANASIWEQNYRYPTNFTIDSTTGSIFCTAHFVTNNVLHTAFILFFCHSFFYSAEVILILNFVNLSSLYFRRGPYAHSMQFLPSTGPLAWTFVSIYWNLAIALAHHGLTTKVFGFIFIWSPLGYGLFAFVAYKDVTMILCLVVIASAMGVGQISMKADLPQLVLPFVVAGALIVLSVLAVISNNTRGQSDENMKIEVDHGNVEAKDEEHGIE
;
A
#
# COMPACT_ATOMS: atom_id res chain seq x y z
N MET A 1 3.09 -1.96 54.51
CA MET A 1 2.85 -0.83 53.57
C MET A 1 3.66 -0.93 52.28
N LYS A 2 4.97 -1.24 52.34
CA LYS A 2 5.83 -1.40 51.14
C LYS A 2 5.35 -2.52 50.19
N ASP A 3 4.91 -3.66 50.72
CA ASP A 3 4.38 -4.76 49.90
C ASP A 3 3.08 -4.43 49.17
N PHE A 4 2.25 -3.56 49.74
CA PHE A 4 1.02 -3.12 49.10
C PHE A 4 1.32 -2.21 47.89
N MET A 5 2.29 -1.30 48.02
CA MET A 5 2.74 -0.46 46.90
C MET A 5 3.45 -1.26 45.80
N LEU A 6 4.27 -2.27 46.15
CA LEU A 6 4.89 -3.19 45.19
C LEU A 6 3.87 -4.05 44.44
N ARG A 7 2.77 -4.42 45.10
CA ARG A 7 1.68 -5.16 44.47
C ARG A 7 0.82 -4.26 43.59
N TRP A 8 0.60 -3.01 43.97
CA TRP A 8 -0.13 -2.02 43.16
C TRP A 8 0.61 -1.64 41.87
N ASN A 9 1.93 -1.43 41.95
CA ASN A 9 2.76 -1.19 40.77
C ASN A 9 2.77 -2.39 39.80
N ARG A 10 2.43 -3.59 40.30
CA ARG A 10 2.27 -4.79 39.46
C ARG A 10 1.00 -4.80 38.59
N TYR A 11 0.03 -3.93 38.85
CA TYR A 11 -1.20 -3.78 38.05
C TYR A 11 -1.26 -2.48 37.26
N ASN A 12 -0.24 -1.62 37.38
CA ASN A 12 -0.15 -0.40 36.61
C ASN A 12 0.23 -0.71 35.15
N VAL A 13 -0.72 -0.50 34.25
CA VAL A 13 -0.59 -0.72 32.80
C VAL A 13 0.31 0.33 32.12
N PHE A 14 0.65 1.41 32.85
CA PHE A 14 1.59 2.46 32.44
C PHE A 14 2.92 2.43 33.20
N ALA A 15 3.11 1.51 34.14
CA ALA A 15 4.44 1.27 34.67
C ALA A 15 5.27 0.71 33.51
N GLN A 16 6.29 1.47 33.06
CA GLN A 16 7.23 1.05 32.02
C GLN A 16 7.71 -0.37 32.33
N ARG A 17 7.12 -1.35 31.65
CA ARG A 17 7.63 -2.71 31.58
C ARG A 17 8.19 -2.83 30.21
N GLU A 18 9.50 -2.84 30.18
CA GLU A 18 10.42 -3.42 29.19
C GLU A 18 11.65 -2.50 29.21
N ALA A 19 12.53 -2.73 30.20
CA ALA A 19 13.91 -2.30 30.03
C ALA A 19 14.50 -3.20 28.95
N TYR A 20 14.34 -2.79 27.69
CA TYR A 20 14.89 -3.50 26.55
C TYR A 20 16.39 -3.69 26.78
N THR A 21 16.86 -4.93 26.73
CA THR A 21 18.26 -5.24 26.93
C THR A 21 19.07 -4.52 25.85
N ALA A 22 20.28 -4.03 26.14
CA ALA A 22 21.09 -3.33 25.15
C ALA A 22 21.28 -4.15 23.84
N ARG A 23 21.23 -5.48 23.95
CA ARG A 23 21.22 -6.42 22.83
C ARG A 23 19.97 -6.32 21.94
N SER A 24 18.75 -6.18 22.49
CA SER A 24 17.54 -6.06 21.67
C SER A 24 17.47 -4.71 20.95
N VAL A 25 17.94 -3.64 21.58
CA VAL A 25 18.08 -2.32 20.93
C VAL A 25 19.13 -2.37 19.82
N CYS A 26 20.28 -3.02 20.05
CA CYS A 26 21.31 -3.21 19.03
C CYS A 26 20.79 -4.05 17.86
N MET A 27 20.10 -5.16 18.15
CA MET A 27 19.47 -6.02 17.16
C MET A 27 18.46 -5.23 16.31
N TYR A 28 17.60 -4.41 16.94
CA TYR A 28 16.64 -3.57 16.22
C TYR A 28 17.34 -2.57 15.30
N ARG A 29 18.41 -1.92 15.77
CA ARG A 29 19.20 -0.99 14.94
C ARG A 29 19.86 -1.67 13.75
N ILE A 30 20.42 -2.87 13.97
CA ILE A 30 21.05 -3.67 12.90
C ILE A 30 19.97 -4.13 11.91
N CYS A 31 18.87 -4.70 12.38
CA CYS A 31 17.76 -5.14 11.52
C CYS A 31 17.18 -3.97 10.73
N ALA A 32 16.99 -2.81 11.34
CA ALA A 32 16.52 -1.61 10.64
C ALA A 32 17.52 -1.14 9.57
N ALA A 33 18.82 -1.11 9.89
CA ALA A 33 19.87 -0.73 8.94
C ALA A 33 20.00 -1.73 7.78
N VAL A 34 19.90 -3.03 8.07
CA VAL A 34 19.93 -4.11 7.06
C VAL A 34 18.71 -4.03 6.16
N SER A 35 17.50 -3.83 6.72
CA SER A 35 16.28 -3.64 5.93
C SER A 35 16.37 -2.40 5.04
N LEU A 36 16.97 -1.31 5.54
CA LEU A 36 17.23 -0.11 4.74
C LEU A 36 18.21 -0.37 3.61
N LEU A 37 19.34 -1.01 3.89
CA LEU A 37 20.34 -1.36 2.88
C LEU A 37 19.78 -2.32 1.84
N LEU A 38 18.98 -3.31 2.24
CA LEU A 38 18.30 -4.23 1.34
C LEU A 38 17.30 -3.48 0.46
N SER A 39 16.47 -2.60 1.05
CA SER A 39 15.52 -1.76 0.31
C SER A 39 16.23 -0.88 -0.72
N ILE A 40 17.31 -0.20 -0.32
CA ILE A 40 18.12 0.63 -1.23
C ILE A 40 18.77 -0.22 -2.32
N THR A 41 19.32 -1.38 -1.97
CA THR A 41 19.99 -2.27 -2.93
C THR A 41 19.00 -2.84 -3.95
N VAL A 42 17.84 -3.34 -3.50
CA VAL A 42 16.79 -3.82 -4.40
C VAL A 42 16.25 -2.69 -5.28
N SER A 43 16.12 -1.48 -4.71
CA SER A 43 15.70 -0.31 -5.48
C SER A 43 16.71 0.07 -6.56
N VAL A 44 18.00 0.13 -6.22
CA VAL A 44 19.08 0.43 -7.17
C VAL A 44 19.20 -0.70 -8.20
N TYR A 45 19.08 -1.95 -7.79
CA TYR A 45 19.11 -3.11 -8.68
C TYR A 45 17.98 -3.07 -9.70
N LEU A 46 16.73 -2.83 -9.26
CA LEU A 46 15.59 -2.68 -10.16
C LEU A 46 15.69 -1.41 -11.02
N ALA A 47 16.37 -0.37 -10.56
CA ALA A 47 16.57 0.86 -11.32
C ALA A 47 17.65 0.74 -12.40
N VAL A 48 18.68 -0.09 -12.17
CA VAL A 48 19.85 -0.20 -13.06
C VAL A 48 19.80 -1.46 -13.94
N VAL A 49 19.32 -2.58 -13.40
CA VAL A 49 19.33 -3.91 -14.02
C VAL A 49 17.89 -4.34 -14.32
N GLY A 50 17.06 -3.42 -14.84
CA GLY A 50 15.67 -3.74 -15.20
C GLY A 50 15.60 -5.07 -15.98
N PRO A 51 14.68 -6.00 -15.63
CA PRO A 51 14.65 -7.31 -16.28
C PRO A 51 14.19 -7.15 -17.73
N ASP A 52 15.14 -7.29 -18.66
CA ASP A 52 14.91 -7.26 -20.11
C ASP A 52 14.20 -8.55 -20.61
N ASP A 53 14.12 -9.61 -19.79
CA ASP A 53 13.81 -10.98 -20.23
C ASP A 53 12.43 -11.55 -19.82
N LEU A 54 11.47 -10.74 -19.38
CA LEU A 54 10.08 -11.23 -19.15
C LEU A 54 9.30 -11.28 -20.47
N ALA A 55 9.55 -12.35 -21.23
CA ALA A 55 9.12 -12.67 -22.58
C ALA A 55 7.60 -12.79 -22.86
N ALA A 56 6.73 -12.09 -22.13
CA ALA A 56 5.27 -12.16 -22.36
C ALA A 56 4.55 -10.81 -22.48
N ASN A 57 5.19 -9.67 -22.20
CA ASN A 57 4.58 -8.35 -22.41
C ASN A 57 5.69 -7.30 -22.49
N ALA A 58 5.78 -6.61 -23.63
CA ALA A 58 6.73 -5.54 -23.88
C ALA A 58 6.80 -4.55 -22.70
N SER A 59 7.99 -4.05 -22.37
CA SER A 59 8.18 -3.09 -21.28
C SER A 59 7.25 -1.88 -21.46
N ILE A 60 6.86 -1.19 -20.38
CA ILE A 60 6.00 0.01 -20.46
C ILE A 60 6.54 1.00 -21.50
N TRP A 61 7.86 1.08 -21.60
CA TRP A 61 8.56 1.92 -22.56
C TRP A 61 8.47 1.38 -23.98
N GLU A 62 8.65 0.09 -24.21
CA GLU A 62 8.43 -0.52 -25.52
C GLU A 62 6.99 -0.38 -26.00
N GLN A 63 5.99 -0.43 -25.11
CA GLN A 63 4.60 -0.15 -25.46
C GLN A 63 4.37 1.33 -25.80
N ASN A 64 4.98 2.24 -25.04
CA ASN A 64 4.97 3.67 -25.32
C ASN A 64 5.64 3.99 -26.68
N TYR A 65 6.72 3.29 -27.04
CA TYR A 65 7.37 3.44 -28.35
C TYR A 65 6.62 2.71 -29.47
N ARG A 66 5.84 1.67 -29.16
CA ARG A 66 5.01 0.94 -30.14
C ARG A 66 3.78 1.72 -30.59
N TYR A 67 3.23 2.59 -29.73
CA TYR A 67 2.10 3.46 -30.07
C TYR A 67 2.45 4.95 -29.89
N PRO A 68 3.24 5.53 -30.80
CA PRO A 68 3.70 6.89 -30.65
C PRO A 68 2.54 7.89 -30.79
N THR A 69 2.34 8.69 -29.74
CA THR A 69 1.45 9.85 -29.70
C THR A 69 2.28 11.11 -29.42
N ASN A 70 1.68 12.29 -29.59
CA ASN A 70 2.31 13.57 -29.23
C ASN A 70 2.68 13.70 -27.73
N PHE A 71 2.28 12.73 -26.91
CA PHE A 71 2.61 12.63 -25.49
C PHE A 71 3.61 11.51 -25.17
N THR A 72 4.29 10.94 -26.17
CA THR A 72 5.34 9.95 -25.92
C THR A 72 6.49 10.57 -25.13
N ILE A 73 6.67 10.06 -23.91
CA ILE A 73 7.70 10.53 -23.00
C ILE A 73 8.92 9.63 -23.14
N ASP A 74 10.11 10.21 -23.04
CA ASP A 74 11.33 9.44 -22.98
C ASP A 74 11.37 8.54 -21.74
N SER A 75 11.80 7.29 -21.94
CA SER A 75 11.89 6.25 -20.92
C SER A 75 12.77 6.63 -19.73
N THR A 76 13.84 7.38 -19.99
CA THR A 76 14.73 7.91 -18.95
C THR A 76 13.99 8.89 -18.05
N THR A 77 13.20 9.79 -18.64
CA THR A 77 12.47 10.83 -17.89
C THR A 77 11.43 10.21 -16.96
N GLY A 78 10.68 9.22 -17.42
CA GLY A 78 9.70 8.56 -16.58
C GLY A 78 10.31 7.65 -15.51
N SER A 79 11.44 7.00 -15.80
CA SER A 79 12.20 6.22 -14.82
C SER A 79 12.73 7.11 -13.69
N ILE A 80 13.32 8.28 -14.02
CA ILE A 80 13.81 9.27 -13.06
C ILE A 80 12.69 9.74 -12.14
N PHE A 81 11.51 10.05 -12.72
CA PHE A 81 10.37 10.51 -11.93
C PHE A 81 9.87 9.46 -10.93
N CYS A 82 9.73 8.21 -11.36
CA CYS A 82 9.30 7.12 -10.46
C CYS A 82 10.34 6.84 -9.37
N THR A 83 11.62 6.91 -9.72
CA THR A 83 12.73 6.75 -8.78
C THR A 83 12.74 7.87 -7.74
N ALA A 84 12.47 9.12 -8.15
CA ALA A 84 12.39 10.25 -7.23
C ALA A 84 11.28 10.08 -6.18
N HIS A 85 10.10 9.62 -6.58
CA HIS A 85 9.01 9.31 -5.64
C HIS A 85 9.38 8.20 -4.65
N PHE A 86 10.06 7.16 -5.13
CA PHE A 86 10.52 6.05 -4.29
C PHE A 86 11.59 6.48 -3.29
N VAL A 87 12.59 7.25 -3.72
CA VAL A 87 13.63 7.80 -2.84
C VAL A 87 12.99 8.72 -1.80
N THR A 88 12.09 9.61 -2.22
CA THR A 88 11.34 10.50 -1.33
C THR A 88 10.56 9.71 -0.29
N ASN A 89 9.92 8.59 -0.67
CA ASN A 89 9.23 7.71 0.27
C ASN A 89 10.18 7.12 1.33
N ASN A 90 11.35 6.63 0.94
CA ASN A 90 12.31 6.07 1.90
C ASN A 90 12.84 7.14 2.87
N VAL A 91 13.11 8.35 2.38
CA VAL A 91 13.56 9.47 3.22
C VAL A 91 12.46 9.89 4.20
N LEU A 92 11.23 10.10 3.72
CA LEU A 92 10.10 10.48 4.56
C LEU A 92 9.75 9.39 5.57
N HIS A 93 9.78 8.11 5.17
CA HIS A 93 9.55 6.99 6.08
C HIS A 93 10.63 6.90 7.16
N THR A 94 11.89 7.14 6.80
CA THR A 94 12.99 7.21 7.78
C THR A 94 12.80 8.38 8.75
N ALA A 95 12.44 9.57 8.24
CA ALA A 95 12.15 10.73 9.06
C ALA A 95 10.98 10.47 10.02
N PHE A 96 9.92 9.80 9.56
CA PHE A 96 8.80 9.37 10.39
C PHE A 96 9.28 8.50 11.56
N ILE A 97 10.09 7.46 11.30
CA ILE A 97 10.60 6.57 12.36
C ILE A 97 11.41 7.36 13.39
N LEU A 98 12.26 8.29 12.93
CA LEU A 98 13.07 9.13 13.82
C LEU A 98 12.18 10.02 14.71
N PHE A 99 11.19 10.72 14.13
CA PHE A 99 10.28 11.55 14.91
C PHE A 99 9.41 10.74 15.88
N PHE A 100 8.96 9.56 15.46
CA PHE A 100 8.20 8.64 16.29
C PHE A 100 9.02 8.17 17.50
N CYS A 101 10.27 7.77 17.29
CA CYS A 101 11.19 7.39 18.38
C CYS A 101 11.51 8.56 19.33
N HIS A 102 11.51 9.79 18.83
CA HIS A 102 11.71 11.00 19.64
C HIS A 102 10.42 11.53 20.30
N SER A 103 9.29 10.81 20.19
CA SER A 103 7.99 11.22 20.76
C SER A 103 7.44 12.54 20.19
N PHE A 104 7.92 12.99 19.03
CA PHE A 104 7.37 14.15 18.31
C PHE A 104 6.21 13.72 17.40
N PHE A 105 5.09 13.32 18.00
CA PHE A 105 3.96 12.72 17.27
C PHE A 105 3.30 13.66 16.26
N TYR A 106 3.17 14.96 16.56
CA TYR A 106 2.61 15.94 15.61
C TYR A 106 3.49 16.15 14.38
N SER A 107 4.81 16.19 14.56
CA SER A 107 5.76 16.31 13.43
C SER A 107 5.79 15.02 12.60
N ALA A 108 5.73 13.86 13.26
CA ALA A 108 5.61 12.56 12.60
C ALA A 108 4.34 12.48 11.72
N GLU A 109 3.23 13.07 12.19
CA GLU A 109 1.97 13.14 11.44
C GLU A 109 2.12 13.93 10.13
N VAL A 110 2.75 15.10 10.19
CA VAL A 110 3.00 15.93 9.01
C VAL A 110 3.86 15.17 7.99
N ILE A 111 4.89 14.47 8.43
CA ILE A 111 5.76 13.66 7.56
C ILE A 111 4.98 12.49 6.91
N LEU A 112 4.11 11.83 7.67
CA LEU A 112 3.25 10.77 7.14
C LEU A 112 2.28 11.28 6.08
N ILE A 113 1.65 12.44 6.32
CA ILE A 113 0.74 13.07 5.35
C ILE A 113 1.50 13.45 4.07
N LEU A 114 2.70 14.04 4.20
CA LEU A 114 3.55 14.35 3.04
C LEU A 114 3.91 13.09 2.26
N ASN A 115 4.23 12.00 2.95
CA ASN A 115 4.55 10.74 2.29
C ASN A 115 3.35 10.11 1.60
N PHE A 116 2.17 10.20 2.21
CA PHE A 116 0.91 9.75 1.61
C PHE A 116 0.60 10.53 0.34
N VAL A 117 0.77 11.86 0.33
CA VAL A 117 0.59 12.69 -0.88
C VAL A 117 1.61 12.33 -1.95
N ASN A 118 2.87 12.13 -1.59
CA ASN A 118 3.93 11.70 -2.49
C ASN A 118 3.56 10.39 -3.20
N LEU A 119 3.17 9.35 -2.44
CA LEU A 119 2.80 8.05 -2.99
C LEU A 119 1.45 8.08 -3.73
N SER A 120 0.48 8.87 -3.26
CA SER A 120 -0.82 9.03 -3.95
C SER A 120 -0.65 9.68 -5.31
N SER A 121 0.29 10.65 -5.44
CA SER A 121 0.59 11.28 -6.72
C SER A 121 1.14 10.28 -7.74
N LEU A 122 1.98 9.34 -7.28
CA LEU A 122 2.49 8.24 -8.11
C LEU A 122 1.37 7.26 -8.46
N TYR A 123 0.52 6.92 -7.49
CA TYR A 123 -0.63 6.01 -7.67
C TYR A 123 -1.62 6.53 -8.71
N PHE A 124 -2.04 7.80 -8.61
CA PHE A 124 -3.01 8.38 -9.53
C PHE A 124 -2.43 8.70 -10.92
N ARG A 125 -1.15 9.06 -11.04
CA ARG A 125 -0.53 9.37 -12.33
C ARG A 125 -0.26 8.14 -13.19
N ARG A 126 0.03 6.98 -12.58
CA ARG A 126 0.46 5.80 -13.35
C ARG A 126 -0.69 4.99 -13.94
N GLY A 127 -1.93 5.29 -13.53
CA GLY A 127 -3.15 4.67 -14.07
C GLY A 127 -3.31 3.17 -13.74
N PRO A 128 -4.53 2.62 -13.86
CA PRO A 128 -4.86 1.25 -13.45
C PRO A 128 -4.34 0.13 -14.37
N TYR A 129 -3.52 0.43 -15.38
CA TYR A 129 -3.21 -0.49 -16.49
C TYR A 129 -1.78 -1.06 -16.49
N ALA A 130 -0.95 -0.74 -15.49
CA ALA A 130 0.40 -1.32 -15.37
C ALA A 130 0.38 -2.54 -14.44
N HIS A 131 0.69 -3.71 -14.99
CA HIS A 131 0.78 -5.06 -14.41
C HIS A 131 0.93 -5.17 -12.88
N SER A 132 0.12 -6.05 -12.26
CA SER A 132 -0.05 -6.28 -10.81
C SER A 132 1.22 -6.60 -10.01
N MET A 133 2.33 -6.98 -10.66
CA MET A 133 3.56 -7.45 -10.00
C MET A 133 4.61 -6.35 -9.78
N GLN A 134 4.64 -5.31 -10.62
CA GLN A 134 5.56 -4.17 -10.45
C GLN A 134 5.02 -3.07 -9.52
N PHE A 135 3.75 -3.19 -9.11
CA PHE A 135 3.04 -2.21 -8.29
C PHE A 135 3.20 -2.44 -6.78
N LEU A 136 3.67 -3.62 -6.36
CA LEU A 136 3.84 -3.98 -4.96
C LEU A 136 4.77 -3.03 -4.17
N PRO A 137 5.91 -2.56 -4.73
CA PRO A 137 6.81 -1.66 -4.03
C PRO A 137 6.24 -0.26 -3.74
N SER A 138 5.18 0.17 -4.44
CA SER A 138 4.52 1.47 -4.20
C SER A 138 3.20 1.33 -3.44
N THR A 139 2.41 0.30 -3.75
CA THR A 139 1.09 0.07 -3.17
C THR A 139 1.16 -0.40 -1.72
N GLY A 140 2.13 -1.25 -1.38
CA GLY A 140 2.35 -1.69 -0.01
C GLY A 140 2.67 -0.50 0.93
N PRO A 141 3.67 0.34 0.61
CA PRO A 141 3.96 1.54 1.39
C PRO A 141 2.80 2.54 1.42
N LEU A 142 2.00 2.65 0.36
CA LEU A 142 0.82 3.52 0.34
C LEU A 142 -0.26 3.02 1.33
N ALA A 143 -0.55 1.72 1.34
CA ALA A 143 -1.47 1.12 2.30
C ALA A 143 -0.96 1.26 3.75
N TRP A 144 0.34 1.07 3.98
CA TRP A 144 0.95 1.27 5.29
C TRP A 144 0.89 2.74 5.76
N THR A 145 1.23 3.69 4.89
CA THR A 145 1.21 5.13 5.23
C THR A 145 -0.20 5.59 5.57
N PHE A 146 -1.21 5.11 4.84
CA PHE A 146 -2.61 5.34 5.17
C PHE A 146 -2.94 4.89 6.60
N VAL A 147 -2.64 3.63 6.96
CA VAL A 147 -2.89 3.12 8.31
C VAL A 147 -2.04 3.83 9.37
N SER A 148 -0.80 4.19 9.04
CA SER A 148 0.13 4.86 9.95
C SER A 148 -0.32 6.26 10.36
N ILE A 149 -0.97 7.01 9.46
CA ILE A 149 -1.56 8.33 9.76
C ILE A 149 -2.53 8.18 10.93
N TYR A 150 -3.52 7.30 10.80
CA TYR A 150 -4.48 7.09 11.89
C TYR A 150 -3.84 6.50 13.14
N TRP A 151 -2.84 5.62 12.99
CA TRP A 151 -2.15 5.01 14.12
C TRP A 151 -1.37 6.05 14.94
N ASN A 152 -0.59 6.91 14.27
CA ASN A 152 0.17 7.97 14.90
C ASN A 152 -0.75 9.04 15.49
N LEU A 153 -1.81 9.41 14.77
CA LEU A 153 -2.85 10.31 15.26
C LEU A 153 -3.54 9.78 16.52
N ALA A 154 -3.85 8.48 16.57
CA ALA A 154 -4.46 7.85 17.74
C ALA A 154 -3.55 7.93 18.97
N ILE A 155 -2.23 7.76 18.80
CA ILE A 155 -1.25 7.91 19.89
C ILE A 155 -1.15 9.39 20.31
N ALA A 156 -1.11 10.32 19.37
CA ALA A 156 -1.05 11.76 19.64
C ALA A 156 -2.28 12.28 20.41
N LEU A 157 -3.46 11.69 20.16
CA LEU A 157 -4.72 12.08 20.77
C LEU A 157 -5.12 11.25 22.01
N ALA A 158 -4.29 10.28 22.43
CA ALA A 158 -4.64 9.28 23.45
C ALA A 158 -4.87 9.82 24.89
N HIS A 159 -4.93 11.13 25.10
CA HIS A 159 -5.03 11.75 26.42
C HIS A 159 -6.43 11.69 27.07
N HIS A 160 -7.50 11.34 26.34
CA HIS A 160 -8.87 11.32 26.87
C HIS A 160 -9.69 10.08 26.44
N GLY A 161 -10.12 9.28 27.42
CA GLY A 161 -10.60 7.89 27.20
C GLY A 161 -11.90 7.70 26.40
N LEU A 162 -12.70 8.74 26.16
CA LEU A 162 -13.91 8.64 25.32
C LEU A 162 -13.58 8.89 23.84
N THR A 163 -12.71 9.87 23.57
CA THR A 163 -12.17 10.18 22.24
C THR A 163 -11.42 8.99 21.66
N THR A 164 -10.56 8.34 22.46
CA THR A 164 -9.76 7.19 22.01
C THR A 164 -10.62 6.01 21.51
N LYS A 165 -11.79 5.76 22.11
CA LYS A 165 -12.68 4.66 21.69
C LYS A 165 -13.36 4.93 20.35
N VAL A 166 -13.84 6.16 20.13
CA VAL A 166 -14.47 6.57 18.88
C VAL A 166 -13.46 6.53 17.74
N PHE A 167 -12.25 7.06 17.98
CA PHE A 167 -11.17 7.00 17.00
C PHE A 167 -10.76 5.56 16.67
N GLY A 168 -10.67 4.67 17.65
CA GLY A 168 -10.41 3.25 17.42
C GLY A 168 -11.46 2.57 16.55
N PHE A 169 -12.74 2.91 16.73
CA PHE A 169 -13.81 2.37 15.89
C PHE A 169 -13.69 2.88 14.44
N ILE A 170 -13.51 4.18 14.23
CA ILE A 170 -13.32 4.78 12.91
C ILE A 170 -12.09 4.18 12.22
N PHE A 171 -11.01 3.99 12.96
CA PHE A 171 -9.76 3.42 12.46
C PHE A 171 -9.94 2.00 11.91
N ILE A 172 -10.67 1.12 12.62
CA ILE A 172 -10.88 -0.26 12.17
C ILE A 172 -11.65 -0.33 10.84
N TRP A 173 -12.60 0.58 10.62
CA TRP A 173 -13.38 0.62 9.37
C TRP A 173 -12.68 1.35 8.21
N SER A 174 -11.67 2.18 8.50
CA SER A 174 -11.00 3.00 7.49
C SER A 174 -10.36 2.18 6.35
N PRO A 175 -9.69 1.03 6.59
CA PRO A 175 -9.21 0.14 5.53
C PRO A 175 -10.32 -0.37 4.62
N LEU A 176 -11.53 -0.62 5.16
CA LEU A 176 -12.67 -1.05 4.35
C LEU A 176 -13.11 0.06 3.39
N GLY A 177 -13.22 1.29 3.90
CA GLY A 177 -13.57 2.45 3.07
C GLY A 177 -12.54 2.70 1.96
N TYR A 178 -11.26 2.62 2.29
CA TYR A 178 -10.18 2.80 1.31
C TYR A 178 -10.13 1.65 0.28
N GLY A 179 -10.38 0.41 0.72
CA GLY A 179 -10.50 -0.74 -0.18
C GLY A 179 -11.69 -0.62 -1.13
N LEU A 180 -12.84 -0.14 -0.66
CA LEU A 180 -14.02 0.12 -1.49
C LEU A 180 -13.74 1.20 -2.54
N PHE A 181 -13.05 2.27 -2.15
CA PHE A 181 -12.59 3.30 -3.09
C PHE A 181 -11.67 2.70 -4.17
N ALA A 182 -10.67 1.90 -3.78
CA ALA A 182 -9.75 1.26 -4.73
C ALA A 182 -10.46 0.29 -5.68
N PHE A 183 -11.47 -0.44 -5.20
CA PHE A 183 -12.32 -1.29 -6.02
C PHE A 183 -13.13 -0.50 -7.05
N VAL A 184 -13.82 0.56 -6.62
CA VAL A 184 -14.70 1.35 -7.50
C VAL A 184 -13.90 2.15 -8.53
N ALA A 185 -12.85 2.84 -8.09
CA ALA A 185 -12.08 3.75 -8.93
C ALA A 185 -11.16 3.01 -9.91
N TYR A 186 -10.47 1.96 -9.45
CA TYR A 186 -9.36 1.35 -10.20
C TYR A 186 -9.47 -0.17 -10.36
N LYS A 187 -10.41 -0.85 -9.68
CA LYS A 187 -10.48 -2.32 -9.60
C LYS A 187 -9.13 -2.96 -9.21
N ASP A 188 -8.37 -2.26 -8.36
CA ASP A 188 -7.01 -2.65 -7.98
C ASP A 188 -7.03 -3.75 -6.90
N VAL A 189 -6.80 -4.99 -7.35
CA VAL A 189 -6.76 -6.18 -6.48
C VAL A 189 -5.57 -6.12 -5.52
N THR A 190 -4.43 -5.60 -5.97
CA THR A 190 -3.19 -5.58 -5.17
C THR A 190 -3.33 -4.67 -3.97
N MET A 191 -3.93 -3.49 -4.14
CA MET A 191 -4.23 -2.57 -3.03
C MET A 191 -5.15 -3.23 -2.00
N ILE A 192 -6.23 -3.87 -2.46
CA ILE A 192 -7.19 -4.56 -1.58
C ILE A 192 -6.48 -5.66 -0.79
N LEU A 193 -5.62 -6.47 -1.42
CA LEU A 193 -4.85 -7.52 -0.75
C LEU A 193 -3.87 -6.96 0.30
N CYS A 194 -3.18 -5.85 0.02
CA CYS A 194 -2.34 -5.19 1.02
C CYS A 194 -3.15 -4.75 2.25
N LEU A 195 -4.37 -4.22 2.04
CA LEU A 195 -5.27 -3.84 3.13
C LEU A 195 -5.79 -5.05 3.91
N VAL A 196 -6.04 -6.20 3.26
CA VAL A 196 -6.37 -7.46 3.95
C VAL A 196 -5.24 -7.87 4.90
N VAL A 197 -3.99 -7.79 4.45
CA VAL A 197 -2.83 -8.13 5.27
C VAL A 197 -2.74 -7.20 6.48
N ILE A 198 -2.90 -5.89 6.29
CA ILE A 198 -2.85 -4.92 7.40
C ILE A 198 -4.03 -5.12 8.35
N ALA A 199 -5.25 -5.34 7.84
CA ALA A 199 -6.44 -5.62 8.67
C ALA A 199 -6.26 -6.89 9.51
N SER A 200 -5.71 -7.94 8.91
CA SER A 200 -5.40 -9.20 9.62
C SER A 200 -4.32 -8.99 10.68
N ALA A 201 -3.27 -8.22 10.37
CA ALA A 201 -2.22 -7.88 11.33
C ALA A 201 -2.76 -7.08 12.53
N MET A 202 -3.70 -6.16 12.31
CA MET A 202 -4.39 -5.47 13.41
C MET A 202 -5.21 -6.43 14.28
N GLY A 203 -5.92 -7.39 13.69
CA GLY A 203 -6.63 -8.44 14.43
C GLY A 203 -5.70 -9.27 15.31
N VAL A 204 -4.55 -9.68 14.78
CA VAL A 204 -3.50 -10.39 15.57
C VAL A 204 -2.93 -9.50 16.69
N GLY A 205 -2.79 -8.20 16.45
CA GLY A 205 -2.41 -7.23 17.48
C GLY A 205 -3.41 -7.18 18.64
N GLN A 206 -4.71 -7.21 18.35
CA GLN A 206 -5.77 -7.20 19.38
C GLN A 206 -5.76 -8.49 20.23
N ILE A 207 -5.46 -9.65 19.64
CA ILE A 207 -5.27 -10.91 20.38
C ILE A 207 -4.14 -10.75 21.40
N SER A 208 -3.02 -10.16 20.96
CA SER A 208 -1.84 -9.97 21.80
C SER A 208 -2.11 -9.04 22.98
N MET A 209 -3.00 -8.05 22.80
CA MET A 209 -3.41 -7.10 23.84
C MET A 209 -4.55 -7.58 24.75
N LYS A 210 -5.03 -8.83 24.59
CA LYS A 210 -6.19 -9.38 25.32
C LYS A 210 -7.42 -8.48 25.25
N ALA A 211 -7.72 -7.98 24.04
CA ALA A 211 -8.86 -7.12 23.81
C ALA A 211 -10.20 -7.84 24.10
N ASP A 212 -11.23 -7.05 24.43
CA ASP A 212 -12.58 -7.57 24.61
C ASP A 212 -13.12 -8.17 23.30
N LEU A 213 -13.93 -9.22 23.42
CA LEU A 213 -14.51 -9.98 22.30
C LEU A 213 -15.07 -9.11 21.14
N PRO A 214 -15.87 -8.04 21.38
CA PRO A 214 -16.41 -7.23 20.28
C PRO A 214 -15.35 -6.42 19.52
N GLN A 215 -14.26 -6.00 20.17
CA GLN A 215 -13.17 -5.28 19.51
C GLN A 215 -12.27 -6.22 18.72
N LEU A 216 -12.16 -7.47 19.17
CA LEU A 216 -11.38 -8.51 18.51
C LEU A 216 -11.98 -8.96 17.16
N VAL A 217 -13.31 -9.06 17.08
CA VAL A 217 -13.98 -9.58 15.87
C VAL A 217 -13.94 -8.57 14.71
N LEU A 218 -13.95 -7.28 15.00
CA LEU A 218 -14.10 -6.23 13.98
C LEU A 218 -12.97 -6.23 12.92
N PRO A 219 -11.66 -6.30 13.26
CA PRO A 219 -10.60 -6.37 12.25
C PRO A 219 -10.69 -7.59 11.34
N PHE A 220 -11.13 -8.75 11.85
CA PHE A 220 -11.31 -9.96 11.04
C PHE A 220 -12.53 -9.86 10.12
N VAL A 221 -13.61 -9.20 10.55
CA VAL A 221 -14.77 -8.92 9.69
C VAL A 221 -14.36 -8.00 8.55
N VAL A 222 -13.59 -6.95 8.83
CA VAL A 222 -13.06 -6.04 7.80
C VAL A 222 -12.14 -6.78 6.82
N ALA A 223 -11.23 -7.62 7.33
CA ALA A 223 -10.37 -8.45 6.49
C ALA A 223 -11.20 -9.40 5.59
N GLY A 224 -12.20 -10.08 6.15
CA GLY A 224 -13.10 -10.94 5.39
C GLY A 224 -13.88 -10.20 4.31
N ALA A 225 -14.41 -9.01 4.62
CA ALA A 225 -15.11 -8.16 3.65
C ALA A 225 -14.18 -7.71 2.50
N LEU A 226 -12.92 -7.35 2.81
CA LEU A 226 -11.92 -7.01 1.80
C LEU A 226 -11.53 -8.22 0.93
N ILE A 227 -11.52 -9.44 1.46
CA ILE A 227 -11.31 -10.66 0.66
C ILE A 227 -12.47 -10.88 -0.32
N VAL A 228 -13.71 -10.69 0.12
CA VAL A 228 -14.87 -10.76 -0.80
C VAL A 228 -14.74 -9.70 -1.89
N LEU A 229 -14.33 -8.48 -1.52
CA LEU A 229 -14.12 -7.39 -2.47
C LEU A 229 -13.00 -7.70 -3.49
N SER A 230 -11.92 -8.35 -3.08
CA SER A 230 -10.84 -8.74 -3.99
C SER A 230 -11.29 -9.80 -4.99
N VAL A 231 -12.10 -10.78 -4.57
CA VAL A 231 -12.70 -11.78 -5.47
C VAL A 231 -13.61 -11.11 -6.50
N LEU A 232 -14.46 -10.17 -6.06
CA LEU A 232 -15.32 -9.40 -6.96
C LEU A 232 -14.51 -8.56 -7.96
N ALA A 233 -13.39 -7.99 -7.53
CA ALA A 233 -12.48 -7.23 -8.39
C ALA A 233 -11.89 -8.10 -9.50
N VAL A 234 -11.46 -9.32 -9.16
CA VAL A 234 -10.93 -10.29 -10.14
C VAL A 234 -11.99 -10.70 -11.15
N ILE A 235 -13.21 -11.04 -10.71
CA ILE A 235 -14.31 -11.40 -11.60
C ILE A 235 -14.62 -10.25 -12.57
N SER A 236 -14.72 -9.02 -12.04
CA SER A 236 -15.02 -7.83 -12.84
C SER A 236 -13.95 -7.53 -13.89
N ASN A 237 -12.67 -7.74 -13.56
CA ASN A 237 -11.56 -7.54 -14.48
C ASN A 237 -11.59 -8.57 -15.62
N ASN A 238 -11.92 -9.83 -15.33
CA ASN A 238 -12.04 -10.88 -16.35
C ASN A 238 -13.17 -10.60 -17.35
N THR A 239 -14.34 -10.15 -16.87
CA THR A 239 -15.48 -9.81 -17.75
C THR A 239 -15.15 -8.67 -18.72
N ARG A 240 -14.36 -7.68 -18.26
CA ARG A 240 -13.93 -6.56 -19.10
C ARG A 240 -12.97 -7.02 -20.20
N GLY A 241 -11.98 -7.85 -19.86
CA GLY A 241 -11.03 -8.39 -20.83
C GLY A 241 -11.73 -9.16 -21.97
N GLN A 242 -12.72 -9.98 -21.63
CA GLN A 242 -13.50 -10.73 -22.62
C GLN A 242 -14.34 -9.84 -23.55
N SER A 243 -14.85 -8.72 -23.03
CA SER A 243 -15.62 -7.74 -23.84
C SER A 243 -14.72 -7.00 -24.84
N ASP A 244 -13.52 -6.61 -24.41
CA ASP A 244 -12.55 -5.91 -25.26
C ASP A 244 -12.01 -6.83 -26.39
N GLU A 245 -11.82 -8.13 -26.12
CA GLU A 245 -11.43 -9.12 -27.14
C GLU A 245 -12.54 -9.35 -28.17
N ASN A 246 -13.78 -9.53 -27.72
CA ASN A 246 -14.92 -9.74 -28.63
C ASN A 246 -15.13 -8.54 -29.57
N MET A 247 -14.98 -7.31 -29.06
CA MET A 247 -15.07 -6.09 -29.87
C MET A 247 -13.94 -5.99 -30.91
N LYS A 248 -12.71 -6.39 -30.55
CA LYS A 248 -11.59 -6.41 -31.52
C LYS A 248 -11.82 -7.42 -32.64
N ILE A 249 -12.35 -8.59 -32.32
CA ILE A 249 -12.66 -9.64 -33.30
C ILE A 249 -13.74 -9.14 -34.28
N GLU A 250 -14.77 -8.46 -33.78
CA GLU A 250 -15.85 -7.90 -34.61
C GLU A 250 -15.36 -6.77 -35.54
N VAL A 251 -14.48 -5.89 -35.05
CA VAL A 251 -13.86 -4.83 -35.88
C VAL A 251 -12.93 -5.41 -36.94
N ASP A 252 -12.14 -6.43 -36.62
CA ASP A 252 -11.24 -7.07 -37.59
C ASP A 252 -12.03 -7.82 -38.68
N HIS A 253 -13.10 -8.52 -38.31
CA HIS A 253 -14.02 -9.15 -39.27
C HIS A 253 -14.70 -8.13 -40.20
N GLY A 254 -15.19 -7.00 -39.67
CA GLY A 254 -15.80 -5.96 -40.49
C GLY A 254 -14.80 -5.27 -41.45
N ASN A 255 -13.54 -5.13 -41.05
CA ASN A 255 -12.48 -4.60 -41.92
C ASN A 255 -12.05 -5.59 -43.02
N VAL A 256 -12.21 -6.90 -42.81
CA VAL A 256 -11.95 -7.92 -43.84
C VAL A 256 -13.06 -7.90 -44.89
N GLU A 257 -14.33 -7.91 -44.47
CA GLU A 257 -15.47 -7.83 -45.41
C GLU A 257 -15.43 -6.55 -46.27
N ALA A 258 -15.07 -5.40 -45.69
CA ALA A 258 -14.95 -4.15 -46.43
C ALA A 258 -13.82 -4.14 -47.48
N LYS A 259 -12.73 -4.89 -47.24
CA LYS A 259 -11.63 -5.04 -48.21
C LYS A 259 -11.98 -5.99 -49.35
N ASP A 260 -12.77 -7.02 -49.06
CA ASP A 260 -13.24 -7.98 -50.07
C ASP A 260 -14.27 -7.35 -51.01
N GLU A 261 -15.08 -6.40 -50.54
CA GLU A 261 -15.98 -5.60 -51.38
C GLU A 261 -15.23 -4.60 -52.29
N GLU A 262 -14.13 -4.00 -51.83
CA GLU A 262 -13.31 -3.08 -52.65
C GLU A 262 -12.53 -3.79 -53.77
N HIS A 263 -12.11 -5.06 -53.57
CA HIS A 263 -11.43 -5.86 -54.60
C HIS A 263 -12.37 -6.58 -55.58
N GLY A 264 -13.68 -6.57 -55.33
CA GLY A 264 -14.70 -7.16 -56.21
C GLY A 264 -15.23 -6.22 -57.30
N ILE A 265 -14.72 -4.99 -57.38
CA ILE A 265 -15.14 -3.95 -58.33
C ILE A 265 -13.96 -3.56 -59.25
N GLU A 266 -13.43 -4.53 -60.00
CA GLU A 266 -12.68 -4.33 -61.26
C GLU A 266 -13.16 -5.36 -62.29
#